data_AF-A0A8D8EXL1-F1
#
_entry.id   AF-A0A8D8EXL1-F1
#
_cell.length_a   1.000
_cell.length_b   1.000
_cell.length_c   1.000
_cell.angle_alpha   90.00
_cell.angle_beta   90.00
_cell.angle_gamma   90.00
#
_symmetry.space_group_name_H-M   'P 1'
#
loop_
_entity.id
_entity.type
_entity.pdbx_description
1 polymer ?
#
loop_
_entity_poly.entity_id
_entity_poly.type
_entity_poly.pdbx_seq_one_letter_code
_entity_poly.pdbx_strand_id
1 'polypeptide(L)'
;LVLYGDGTLYAFNTNVHEDVMVSLVLMLYNKTAPLPGGCNLEFPVEISPVMNLTLKESTIEVDTPPASFAKQIPPPENQCGNSNLRYESYYLSMPSYDFSQRTYFTYIRKLISYANAKASGQINN
;
A
#
# COMPACT_ATOMS: atom_id res chain seq x y z
N LEU A 1 11.99 -8.16 -4.87
CA LEU A 1 11.45 -7.88 -6.22
C LEU A 1 12.54 -7.17 -7.01
N VAL A 2 12.78 -7.54 -8.27
CA VAL A 2 13.78 -6.90 -9.13
C VAL A 2 13.08 -6.47 -10.42
N LEU A 3 13.09 -5.16 -10.70
CA LEU A 3 12.57 -4.58 -11.93
C LEU A 3 13.74 -4.34 -12.89
N TYR A 4 13.72 -4.95 -14.07
CA TYR A 4 14.73 -4.77 -15.09
C TYR A 4 14.36 -3.62 -16.04
N GLY A 5 15.36 -3.11 -16.78
CA GLY A 5 15.19 -1.96 -17.68
C GLY A 5 14.24 -2.18 -18.85
N ASP A 6 13.88 -3.43 -19.14
CA ASP A 6 12.87 -3.84 -20.12
C ASP A 6 11.44 -3.81 -19.54
N GLY A 7 11.27 -3.47 -18.26
CA GLY A 7 9.99 -3.45 -17.55
C GLY A 7 9.59 -4.79 -16.95
N THR A 8 10.43 -5.83 -17.04
CA THR A 8 10.12 -7.14 -16.47
C THR A 8 10.36 -7.14 -14.96
N LEU A 9 9.36 -7.59 -14.20
CA LEU A 9 9.42 -7.70 -12.74
C LEU A 9 9.58 -9.16 -12.31
N TYR A 10 10.65 -9.45 -11.56
CA TYR A 10 10.92 -10.78 -11.01
C TYR A 10 10.76 -10.80 -9.49
N ALA A 11 10.14 -11.87 -8.99
CA ALA A 11 10.10 -12.21 -7.57
C ALA A 11 10.93 -13.48 -7.35
N PHE A 12 11.96 -13.39 -6.51
CA PHE A 12 12.81 -14.53 -6.17
C PHE A 12 12.63 -14.84 -4.68
N ASN A 13 12.34 -16.11 -4.38
CA ASN A 13 12.42 -16.61 -3.02
C ASN A 13 13.85 -17.09 -2.78
N THR A 14 14.59 -16.40 -1.92
CA THR A 14 15.96 -16.78 -1.55
C THR A 14 15.99 -17.85 -0.47
N ASN A 15 14.85 -18.13 0.19
CA ASN A 15 14.71 -19.24 1.11
C ASN A 15 14.35 -20.50 0.32
N VAL A 16 15.29 -21.42 0.19
CA VAL A 16 15.11 -22.69 -0.55
C VAL A 16 14.39 -23.78 0.25
N HIS A 17 14.09 -23.52 1.52
CA HIS A 17 13.49 -24.51 2.42
C HIS A 17 12.01 -24.29 2.69
N GLU A 18 11.47 -23.13 2.32
CA GLU A 18 10.08 -22.77 2.59
C GLU A 18 9.44 -22.10 1.38
N ASP A 19 8.23 -22.55 1.05
CA ASP A 19 7.38 -21.86 0.09
C ASP A 19 6.84 -20.56 0.71
N VAL A 20 7.01 -19.44 -0.01
CA VAL A 20 6.50 -18.14 0.41
C VAL A 20 5.33 -17.75 -0.48
N MET A 21 4.17 -17.47 0.14
CA MET A 21 3.05 -16.86 -0.58
C MET A 21 3.25 -15.36 -0.69
N VAL A 22 3.23 -14.87 -1.93
CA VAL A 22 3.39 -13.44 -2.25
C VAL A 22 2.12 -12.92 -2.91
N SER A 23 1.64 -11.78 -2.45
CA SER A 23 0.58 -11.03 -3.12
C SER A 23 1.17 -9.81 -3.83
N LEU A 24 1.20 -9.84 -5.16
CA LEU A 24 1.56 -8.69 -5.97
C LEU A 24 0.32 -7.84 -6.25
N VAL A 25 0.42 -6.53 -6.05
CA VAL A 25 -0.63 -5.58 -6.41
C VAL A 25 -0.03 -4.52 -7.34
N LEU A 26 -0.56 -4.45 -8.56
CA LEU A 26 -0.25 -3.39 -9.51
C LEU A 26 -1.35 -2.32 -9.41
N MET A 27 -0.98 -1.10 -9.02
CA MET A 27 -1.91 0.03 -8.93
C MET A 27 -1.62 1.02 -10.04
N LEU A 28 -2.62 1.28 -10.87
CA LEU A 28 -2.53 2.27 -11.94
C LEU A 28 -3.17 3.57 -11.46
N TYR A 29 -2.41 4.65 -11.52
CA TYR A 29 -2.87 5.98 -11.15
C TYR A 29 -2.94 6.87 -12.39
N ASN A 30 -3.94 7.76 -12.40
CA ASN A 30 -3.94 8.83 -13.39
C ASN A 30 -2.71 9.72 -13.16
N LYS A 31 -2.21 10.28 -14.26
CA LYS A 31 -1.15 11.27 -14.33
C LYS A 31 -1.35 12.48 -13.40
N THR A 32 -2.58 12.79 -13.02
CA THR A 32 -2.96 13.88 -12.11
C THR A 32 -3.37 13.41 -10.71
N ALA A 33 -3.43 12.10 -10.46
CA ALA A 33 -3.80 11.57 -9.16
C ALA A 33 -2.65 11.76 -8.15
N PRO A 34 -2.96 12.05 -6.87
CA PRO A 34 -1.97 11.95 -5.80
C PRO A 34 -1.34 10.55 -5.80
N LEU A 35 -0.04 10.48 -5.52
CA LEU A 35 0.68 9.22 -5.45
C LEU A 35 0.73 8.75 -3.99
N PRO A 36 0.06 7.64 -3.62
CA PRO A 36 0.14 7.10 -2.27
C PRO A 36 1.58 6.75 -1.89
N GLY A 37 2.01 7.14 -0.69
CA GLY A 37 3.40 6.99 -0.25
C GLY A 37 4.44 7.79 -1.05
N GLY A 38 4.01 8.68 -1.95
CA GLY A 38 4.89 9.52 -2.77
C GLY A 38 5.72 10.52 -1.95
N CYS A 39 5.30 10.80 -0.71
CA CYS A 39 6.04 11.58 0.26
C CYS A 39 6.79 10.68 1.25
N ASN A 40 7.61 9.80 0.71
CA ASN A 40 8.52 9.00 1.52
C ASN A 40 9.64 9.90 2.05
N LEU A 41 9.54 10.30 3.32
CA LEU A 41 10.46 11.26 3.93
C LEU A 41 11.78 10.65 4.42
N GLU A 42 12.03 9.34 4.25
CA GLU A 42 13.19 8.69 4.85
C GLU A 42 13.89 7.67 3.93
N PHE A 43 15.17 7.98 3.68
CA PHE A 43 16.38 7.20 3.34
C PHE A 43 16.33 5.94 2.43
N PRO A 44 17.40 5.69 1.66
CA PRO A 44 17.56 4.45 0.90
C PRO A 44 17.78 3.27 1.86
N VAL A 45 16.71 2.60 2.25
CA VAL A 45 16.75 1.35 3.03
C VAL A 45 16.52 0.15 2.12
N GLU A 46 17.23 -0.94 2.41
CA GLU A 46 17.21 -2.20 1.64
C GLU A 46 15.85 -2.92 1.71
N ILE A 47 15.11 -2.71 2.80
CA ILE A 47 13.75 -3.24 3.01
C ILE A 47 12.76 -2.07 2.88
N SER A 48 11.78 -2.23 1.98
CA SER A 48 10.78 -1.21 1.68
C SER A 48 9.91 -0.89 2.92
N PRO A 49 9.93 0.34 3.47
CA PRO A 49 9.26 0.68 4.73
C PRO A 49 7.81 1.17 4.54
N VAL A 50 7.23 0.99 3.35
CA VAL A 50 6.02 1.74 2.92
C VAL A 50 4.70 1.24 3.51
N MET A 51 4.69 0.12 4.25
CA MET A 51 3.51 -0.36 4.95
C MET A 51 3.91 -0.94 6.30
N ASN A 52 3.78 -0.13 7.35
CA ASN A 52 3.88 -0.63 8.72
C ASN A 52 2.54 -1.27 9.10
N LEU A 53 2.61 -2.46 9.66
CA LEU A 53 1.45 -3.20 10.11
C LEU A 53 1.47 -3.30 11.62
N THR A 54 0.45 -2.75 12.26
CA THR A 54 0.26 -2.88 13.71
C THR A 54 -0.85 -3.88 13.96
N LEU A 55 -0.47 -5.05 14.50
CA LEU A 55 -1.41 -6.08 14.93
C LEU A 55 -1.87 -5.77 16.36
N LYS A 56 -3.16 -5.46 16.53
CA LYS A 56 -3.83 -5.33 17.83
C LYS A 56 -4.68 -6.57 18.08
N GLU A 57 -5.20 -6.72 19.30
CA GLU A 57 -6.03 -7.88 19.68
C GLU A 57 -7.23 -8.09 18.76
N SER A 58 -7.82 -7.02 18.22
CA SER A 58 -9.03 -7.06 17.39
C SER A 58 -8.90 -6.37 16.03
N THR A 59 -7.81 -5.64 15.78
CA THR A 59 -7.64 -4.85 14.56
C THR A 59 -6.25 -5.02 13.97
N ILE A 60 -6.18 -4.87 12.65
CA ILE A 60 -4.94 -4.75 11.91
C ILE A 60 -4.93 -3.34 11.35
N GLU A 61 -3.99 -2.53 11.80
CA GLU A 61 -3.80 -1.17 11.30
C GLU A 61 -2.69 -1.18 10.26
N VAL A 62 -2.93 -0.50 9.15
CA VAL A 62 -2.00 -0.38 8.03
C VAL A 62 -1.62 1.09 7.92
N ASP A 63 -0.41 1.41 8.36
CA ASP A 63 0.16 2.75 8.25
C ASP A 63 0.76 2.94 6.86
N THR A 64 0.32 3.98 6.17
CA THR A 64 0.84 4.34 4.84
C THR A 64 1.44 5.75 4.91
N PRO A 65 2.64 5.98 4.34
CA PRO A 65 3.19 7.32 4.26
C PRO A 65 2.24 8.26 3.49
N PRO A 66 2.27 9.56 3.80
CA PRO A 66 1.40 10.53 3.16
C PRO A 66 1.57 10.52 1.64
N ALA A 67 0.48 10.80 0.92
CA ALA A 67 0.54 10.89 -0.53
C ALA A 67 1.24 12.19 -0.97
N SER A 68 1.92 12.16 -2.12
CA SER A 68 2.42 13.36 -2.79
C SER A 68 1.43 13.86 -3.83
N PHE A 69 1.57 15.12 -4.26
CA PHE A 69 0.97 15.56 -5.52
C PHE A 69 1.44 14.71 -6.71
N ALA A 70 0.69 14.79 -7.81
CA ALA A 70 1.05 14.12 -9.04
C ALA A 70 2.36 14.67 -9.62
N LYS A 71 3.24 13.79 -10.12
CA LYS A 71 4.59 14.13 -10.63
C LYS A 71 4.64 15.23 -11.69
N GLN A 72 3.53 15.50 -12.39
CA GLN A 72 3.47 16.41 -13.53
C GLN A 72 3.07 17.83 -13.17
N ILE A 73 2.76 18.09 -11.90
CA ILE A 73 2.54 19.45 -11.40
C ILE A 73 3.93 20.03 -11.08
N PRO A 74 4.39 21.11 -11.75
CA PRO A 74 5.68 21.73 -11.48
C PRO A 74 5.79 22.11 -10.00
N PRO A 75 6.95 21.97 -9.34
CA PRO A 75 7.03 22.12 -7.90
C PRO A 75 6.87 23.60 -7.51
N PRO A 76 5.94 23.96 -6.62
CA PRO A 76 6.36 24.74 -5.48
C PRO A 76 7.20 23.81 -4.59
N GLU A 77 8.27 24.37 -4.01
CA GLU A 77 9.09 23.69 -3.02
C GLU A 77 8.18 23.00 -1.97
N ASN A 78 8.42 21.70 -1.75
CA ASN A 78 7.66 20.78 -0.89
C ASN A 78 6.31 20.27 -1.45
N GLN A 79 6.38 19.22 -2.29
CA GLN A 79 5.22 18.39 -2.70
C GLN A 79 4.65 17.52 -1.55
N CYS A 80 5.23 17.64 -0.35
CA CYS A 80 4.96 16.87 0.85
C CYS A 80 4.65 17.82 2.02
N GLY A 81 3.59 17.55 2.77
CA GLY A 81 3.24 18.30 3.99
C GLY A 81 2.41 19.58 3.78
N ASN A 82 2.48 20.25 2.62
CA ASN A 82 1.66 21.44 2.31
C ASN A 82 0.44 21.16 1.41
N SER A 83 0.11 19.89 1.20
CA SER A 83 -0.93 19.48 0.28
C SER A 83 -2.29 19.42 0.98
N ASN A 84 -3.27 20.21 0.51
CA ASN A 84 -4.70 20.12 0.90
C ASN A 84 -5.32 18.81 0.36
N LEU A 85 -4.79 17.67 0.81
CA LEU A 85 -5.33 16.35 0.51
C LEU A 85 -6.44 16.02 1.49
N ARG A 86 -7.54 15.49 0.95
CA ARG A 86 -8.59 14.88 1.75
C ARG A 86 -8.31 13.39 1.86
N TYR A 87 -8.25 12.91 3.09
CA TYR A 87 -8.09 11.50 3.39
C TYR A 87 -9.45 10.93 3.75
N GLU A 88 -9.77 9.77 3.16
CA GLU A 88 -10.89 8.93 3.57
C GLU A 88 -10.28 7.62 4.07
N SER A 89 -10.67 7.19 5.25
CA SER A 89 -10.25 5.90 5.82
C SER A 89 -11.40 4.90 5.69
N TYR A 90 -11.06 3.66 5.41
CA TYR A 90 -12.02 2.57 5.22
C TYR A 90 -11.59 1.37 6.05
N TYR A 91 -12.56 0.67 6.61
CA TYR A 91 -12.34 -0.57 7.34
C TYR A 91 -13.24 -1.69 6.80
N LEU A 92 -12.88 -2.93 7.11
CA LEU A 92 -13.70 -4.10 6.82
C LEU A 92 -13.58 -5.10 7.96
N SER A 93 -14.61 -5.94 8.09
CA SER A 93 -14.58 -7.06 9.03
C SER A 93 -14.08 -8.31 8.32
N MET A 94 -13.03 -8.91 8.87
CA MET A 94 -12.54 -10.22 8.43
C MET A 94 -13.36 -11.34 9.10
N PRO A 95 -13.43 -12.55 8.50
CA PRO A 95 -14.08 -13.69 9.13
C PRO A 95 -13.36 -14.03 10.43
N SER A 96 -14.14 -14.21 11.50
CA SER A 96 -13.59 -14.61 12.78
C SER A 96 -12.93 -16.00 12.67
N TYR A 97 -11.81 -16.17 13.36
CA TYR A 97 -11.06 -17.44 13.46
C TYR A 97 -10.48 -18.00 12.15
N ASP A 98 -10.43 -17.21 11.07
CA ASP A 98 -9.68 -17.56 9.86
C ASP A 98 -8.32 -16.86 9.87
N PHE A 99 -7.29 -17.62 10.25
CA PHE A 99 -5.90 -17.17 10.31
C PHE A 99 -5.08 -17.55 9.08
N SER A 100 -5.73 -17.94 7.98
CA SER A 100 -5.01 -18.34 6.77
C SER A 100 -4.37 -17.13 6.08
N GLN A 101 -3.15 -17.32 5.58
CA GLN A 101 -2.46 -16.30 4.76
C GLN A 101 -3.31 -15.89 3.55
N ARG A 102 -4.09 -16.83 3.00
CA ARG A 102 -5.00 -16.59 1.89
C ARG A 102 -6.08 -15.56 2.26
N THR A 103 -6.75 -15.73 3.39
CA THR A 103 -7.77 -14.79 3.86
C THR A 103 -7.13 -13.43 4.17
N TYR A 104 -6.00 -13.42 4.85
CA TYR A 104 -5.23 -12.19 5.11
C TYR A 104 -4.94 -11.39 3.83
N PHE A 105 -4.31 -11.99 2.82
CA PHE A 105 -4.02 -11.29 1.56
C PHE A 105 -5.27 -10.93 0.76
N THR A 106 -6.31 -11.75 0.82
CA THR A 106 -7.60 -11.44 0.16
C THR A 106 -8.19 -10.14 0.71
N TYR A 107 -8.15 -9.95 2.02
CA TYR A 107 -8.71 -8.77 2.67
C TYR A 107 -7.82 -7.53 2.54
N ILE A 108 -6.49 -7.67 2.55
CA ILE A 108 -5.59 -6.57 2.17
C ILE A 108 -5.89 -6.08 0.76
N ARG A 109 -6.06 -6.98 -0.22
CA ARG A 109 -6.37 -6.60 -1.61
C ARG A 109 -7.68 -5.82 -1.74
N LYS A 110 -8.62 -6.01 -0.82
CA LYS A 110 -9.87 -5.25 -0.75
C LYS A 110 -9.70 -3.83 -0.21
N LEU A 111 -8.63 -3.52 0.54
CA LEU A 111 -8.40 -2.17 1.09
C LEU A 111 -7.20 -1.43 0.48
N ILE A 112 -6.26 -2.13 -0.15
CA ILE A 112 -4.97 -1.54 -0.56
C ILE A 112 -5.09 -0.45 -1.63
N SER A 113 -6.18 -0.40 -2.40
CA SER A 113 -6.43 0.66 -3.37
C SER A 113 -7.71 1.41 -3.03
N TYR A 114 -7.75 2.71 -3.33
CA TYR A 114 -8.91 3.56 -3.10
C TYR A 114 -10.20 2.98 -3.70
N ALA A 115 -10.12 2.50 -4.95
CA ALA A 115 -11.27 1.93 -5.64
C ALA A 115 -11.83 0.69 -4.93
N ASN A 116 -10.94 -0.22 -4.50
CA ASN A 116 -11.36 -1.42 -3.78
C ASN A 116 -11.89 -1.09 -2.38
N ALA A 117 -11.21 -0.19 -1.67
CA ALA A 117 -11.59 0.24 -0.33
C ALA A 117 -12.98 0.89 -0.34
N LYS A 118 -13.24 1.77 -1.31
CA LYS A 118 -14.54 2.40 -1.50
C LYS A 118 -15.65 1.41 -1.88
N ALA A 119 -15.31 0.37 -2.65
CA ALA A 119 -16.29 -0.64 -3.08
C ALA A 119 -16.59 -1.70 -2.01
N SER A 120 -15.60 -2.05 -1.19
CA SER A 120 -15.66 -3.22 -0.29
C SER A 120 -15.65 -2.86 1.20
N GLY A 121 -15.16 -1.68 1.54
CA GLY A 121 -14.99 -1.20 2.91
C GLY A 121 -16.12 -0.30 3.36
N GLN A 122 -16.22 -0.12 4.67
CA GLN A 122 -17.06 0.87 5.31
C GLN A 122 -16.22 2.10 5.64
N ILE A 123 -16.78 3.29 5.43
CA ILE A 123 -16.10 4.54 5.77
C ILE A 123 -15.90 4.61 7.29
N ASN A 124 -14.69 4.96 7.70
CA ASN A 124 -14.35 5.25 9.09
C ASN A 124 -14.46 6.77 9.26
N ASN A 125 -15.54 7.22 9.91
CA ASN A 125 -15.84 8.64 10.12
C ASN A 125 -15.07 9.22 11.31
#